data_AF-A0A067QM61-F1
#
_entry.id   AF-A0A067QM61-F1
#
_cell.length_a   1.000
_cell.length_b   1.000
_cell.length_c   1.000
_cell.angle_alpha   90.00
_cell.angle_beta   90.00
_cell.angle_gamma   90.00
#
_symmetry.space_group_name_H-M   'P 1'
#
loop_
_entity.id
_entity.type
_entity.pdbx_description
1 polymer ?
#
loop_
_entity_poly.entity_id
_entity_poly.type
_entity_poly.pdbx_seq_one_letter_code
_entity_poly.pdbx_strand_id
1 'polypeptide(L)'
;MFELLPLSLICLLLFTPLDSATVLPGISSSPFGLSRRTTNPLLSSLQPRSQLESEANGTMFLWVIQDTYQGQNFFDRWDFYNYSDPTHGTVTYVNRSDAFDLGLAYVTPQNQVIMKGDNTTWLASGQYRNSVRISSQKQYNTGLFILDADRAPWGCGVWPAFWTVGGGAWPYTGEIDIIEGVHDNQHNQVTWHTGPGCSLTPSSNFTGTSVATNGQPNLDCNGLLDNNAGCGVVEWSRASYGPTFDAQGGGVFAMKWDDQGISVWSFYRAAVPTDIVSGSPDPSTWGKPVATLEPAGCNPITNFVNHSIVFDITFCGDWAGNSYATSGCPGTCADRIMDPSNFVNASWIINSLQVYRKQLVYGGVSGAESHHFLSNQVVRWMPLVLVAVSIALLGV
;
A
#
# COMPACT_ATOMS: atom_id res chain seq x y z
N MET A 1 -2.20 -11.63 76.81
CA MET A 1 -1.25 -12.29 75.90
C MET A 1 -1.00 -11.26 74.79
N PHE A 2 0.02 -10.39 74.81
CA PHE A 2 1.46 -10.62 75.09
C PHE A 2 1.99 -11.74 74.17
N GLU A 3 2.97 -11.60 73.26
CA GLU A 3 4.02 -10.59 72.97
C GLU A 3 4.34 -10.53 71.44
N LEU A 4 5.08 -9.60 70.80
CA LEU A 4 5.75 -8.32 71.16
C LEU A 4 5.99 -7.41 69.90
N LEU A 5 6.76 -6.33 70.05
CA LEU A 5 7.40 -5.43 69.05
C LEU A 5 8.92 -5.32 69.42
N PRO A 6 9.88 -4.89 68.55
CA PRO A 6 10.08 -3.47 68.14
C PRO A 6 10.59 -3.28 66.68
N LEU A 7 10.64 -2.13 66.01
CA LEU A 7 10.53 -0.68 66.31
C LEU A 7 11.82 0.08 66.74
N SER A 8 12.46 0.75 65.76
CA SER A 8 13.30 1.96 65.91
C SER A 8 13.39 2.66 64.54
N LEU A 9 12.72 3.80 64.31
CA LEU A 9 13.12 5.20 64.58
C LEU A 9 14.37 5.66 63.78
N ILE A 10 14.51 6.87 63.20
CA ILE A 10 13.70 8.07 62.80
C ILE A 10 14.71 9.26 62.75
N CYS A 11 14.37 10.33 62.01
CA CYS A 11 15.04 11.66 61.99
C CYS A 11 16.40 11.78 61.25
N LEU A 12 16.85 12.94 60.76
CA LEU A 12 16.33 14.33 60.77
C LEU A 12 16.84 15.01 59.44
N LEU A 13 16.01 15.52 58.52
CA LEU A 13 15.44 16.88 58.44
C LEU A 13 16.47 18.06 58.38
N LEU A 14 16.48 18.78 57.23
CA LEU A 14 16.42 20.26 57.06
C LEU A 14 17.49 21.02 56.23
N PHE A 15 16.96 22.07 55.57
CA PHE A 15 17.54 23.32 55.03
C PHE A 15 18.28 23.41 53.67
N THR A 16 17.71 24.29 52.85
CA THR A 16 18.15 24.99 51.62
C THR A 16 19.09 26.18 51.97
N PRO A 17 19.80 26.90 51.05
CA PRO A 17 19.25 27.48 49.81
C PRO A 17 20.17 27.69 48.58
N LEU A 18 19.49 28.15 47.51
CA LEU A 18 19.91 28.94 46.33
C LEU A 18 21.40 28.96 45.92
N ASP A 19 21.61 28.80 44.61
CA ASP A 19 22.25 29.89 43.86
C ASP A 19 21.69 30.04 42.45
N SER A 20 21.68 31.28 41.93
CA SER A 20 21.09 31.66 40.64
C SER A 20 22.11 32.40 39.78
N ALA A 21 22.29 32.01 38.51
CA ALA A 21 23.14 32.74 37.58
C ALA A 21 22.57 32.76 36.14
N THR A 22 21.66 33.70 35.88
CA THR A 22 21.32 34.17 34.53
C THR A 22 22.44 35.06 33.97
N VAL A 23 22.93 34.81 32.75
CA VAL A 23 23.78 35.78 32.02
C VAL A 23 23.41 35.87 30.53
N LEU A 24 22.78 36.99 30.19
CA LEU A 24 22.75 37.69 28.89
C LEU A 24 22.51 39.18 29.23
N PRO A 25 22.77 40.18 28.34
CA PRO A 25 23.41 40.12 27.01
C PRO A 25 24.64 41.06 26.90
N GLY A 26 25.32 41.06 25.74
CA GLY A 26 26.34 42.05 25.40
C GLY A 26 26.12 42.65 24.01
N ILE A 27 25.85 43.96 23.94
CA ILE A 27 25.71 44.72 22.69
C ILE A 27 26.86 45.73 22.58
N SER A 28 27.50 45.80 21.41
CA SER A 28 28.40 46.89 21.03
C SER A 28 28.22 47.26 19.56
N SER A 29 27.80 48.50 19.32
CA SER A 29 27.88 49.28 18.07
C SER A 29 29.35 49.46 17.60
N SER A 30 29.75 49.87 16.40
CA SER A 30 29.16 50.34 15.10
C SER A 30 30.36 50.52 14.09
N PRO A 31 30.24 51.05 12.85
CA PRO A 31 29.24 50.95 11.76
C PRO A 31 29.89 50.58 10.37
N PHE A 32 29.20 50.82 9.25
CA PHE A 32 29.57 50.56 7.82
C PHE A 32 29.54 49.07 7.39
N GLY A 33 28.99 48.65 6.24
CA GLY A 33 28.25 49.33 5.16
C GLY A 33 27.59 48.30 4.22
N LEU A 34 26.64 48.72 3.37
CA LEU A 34 25.69 47.90 2.61
C LEU A 34 26.25 46.67 1.85
N SER A 35 25.55 45.52 1.97
CA SER A 35 24.95 44.83 0.80
C SER A 35 23.92 43.77 1.24
N ARG A 36 22.64 43.96 0.89
CA ARG A 36 21.54 43.07 1.30
C ARG A 36 21.23 42.05 0.20
N ARG A 37 21.98 40.94 0.12
CA ARG A 37 21.57 39.77 -0.66
C ARG A 37 20.54 38.96 0.14
N THR A 38 19.29 38.98 -0.31
CA THR A 38 18.24 38.08 0.16
C THR A 38 18.51 36.68 -0.39
N THR A 39 19.10 35.81 0.42
CA THR A 39 19.19 34.37 0.12
C THR A 39 17.86 33.70 0.48
N ASN A 40 17.08 33.32 -0.53
CA ASN A 40 15.89 32.49 -0.35
C ASN A 40 16.31 31.13 0.25
N PRO A 41 15.70 30.66 1.35
CA PRO A 41 15.90 29.30 1.85
C PRO A 41 15.00 28.33 1.09
N LEU A 42 15.19 28.24 -0.23
CA LEU A 42 14.52 27.27 -1.12
C LEU A 42 15.54 26.64 -2.07
N LEU A 43 16.50 25.94 -1.47
CA LEU A 43 17.20 24.81 -2.07
C LEU A 43 17.34 23.76 -0.98
N SER A 44 16.22 23.10 -0.68
CA SER A 44 16.29 21.74 -0.14
C SER A 44 17.12 20.91 -1.11
N SER A 45 18.01 20.09 -0.55
CA SER A 45 18.83 19.15 -1.31
C SER A 45 17.95 18.35 -2.27
N LEU A 46 18.14 18.56 -3.58
CA LEU A 46 17.72 17.60 -4.58
C LEU A 46 18.61 16.37 -4.40
N GLN A 47 18.18 15.45 -3.54
CA GLN A 47 18.69 14.08 -3.58
C GLN A 47 18.43 13.52 -4.99
N PRO A 48 19.35 12.70 -5.54
CA PRO A 48 19.09 12.02 -6.80
C PRO A 48 17.76 11.29 -6.72
N ARG A 49 16.83 11.62 -7.62
CA ARG A 49 15.50 11.01 -7.66
C ARG A 49 15.66 9.50 -7.81
N SER A 50 14.89 8.72 -7.05
CA SER A 50 14.78 7.25 -7.22
C SER A 50 14.41 6.91 -8.68
N GLN A 51 14.70 5.68 -9.07
CA GLN A 51 14.83 5.36 -10.49
C GLN A 51 13.48 5.52 -11.19
N LEU A 52 13.52 6.04 -12.41
CA LEU A 52 12.32 6.09 -13.24
C LEU A 52 12.02 4.66 -13.70
N GLU A 53 10.78 4.19 -13.54
CA GLU A 53 10.33 2.95 -14.17
C GLU A 53 10.11 3.18 -15.67
N SER A 54 10.10 2.10 -16.46
CA SER A 54 9.88 2.14 -17.91
C SER A 54 8.69 1.27 -18.33
N GLU A 55 7.85 1.74 -19.24
CA GLU A 55 6.86 0.92 -19.94
C GLU A 55 7.52 -0.07 -20.91
N ALA A 56 6.79 -1.07 -21.43
CA ALA A 56 7.33 -1.99 -22.45
C ALA A 56 7.81 -1.30 -23.75
N ASN A 57 7.34 -0.08 -24.01
CA ASN A 57 7.80 0.75 -25.13
C ASN A 57 9.08 1.56 -24.82
N GLY A 58 9.61 1.47 -23.60
CA GLY A 58 10.79 2.20 -23.12
C GLY A 58 10.52 3.63 -22.60
N THR A 59 9.27 4.08 -22.57
CA THR A 59 8.92 5.40 -22.02
C THR A 59 9.07 5.40 -20.50
N MET A 60 9.82 6.39 -20.00
CA MET A 60 10.06 6.54 -18.56
C MET A 60 8.86 7.18 -17.87
N PHE A 61 8.52 6.67 -16.68
CA PHE A 61 7.45 7.18 -15.84
C PHE A 61 7.84 7.15 -14.35
N LEU A 62 7.01 7.76 -13.51
CA LEU A 62 7.05 7.61 -12.06
C LEU A 62 5.64 7.59 -11.48
N TRP A 63 5.50 7.02 -10.29
CA TRP A 63 4.24 7.01 -9.55
C TRP A 63 4.01 8.35 -8.85
N VAL A 64 2.95 9.06 -9.23
CA VAL A 64 2.47 10.26 -8.51
C VAL A 64 1.18 9.93 -7.77
N ILE A 65 1.04 10.46 -6.55
CA ILE A 65 -0.19 10.33 -5.78
C ILE A 65 -1.38 10.87 -6.61
N GLN A 66 -2.45 10.10 -6.66
CA GLN A 66 -3.70 10.47 -7.33
C GLN A 66 -4.83 10.65 -6.31
N ASP A 67 -4.94 9.74 -5.35
CA ASP A 67 -5.96 9.76 -4.31
C ASP A 67 -5.39 9.28 -2.97
N THR A 68 -5.82 9.92 -1.89
CA THR A 68 -5.52 9.50 -0.52
C THR A 68 -6.83 9.30 0.24
N TYR A 69 -6.95 8.19 0.96
CA TYR A 69 -8.04 7.87 1.86
C TYR A 69 -7.42 7.61 3.24
N GLN A 70 -7.56 8.55 4.17
CA GLN A 70 -6.99 8.44 5.52
C GLN A 70 -7.68 9.39 6.51
N GLY A 71 -7.57 9.09 7.81
CA GLY A 71 -8.06 9.94 8.89
C GLY A 71 -9.55 10.25 8.81
N GLN A 72 -9.97 11.37 9.42
CA GLN A 72 -11.39 11.69 9.67
C GLN A 72 -12.26 11.69 8.41
N ASN A 73 -11.68 12.02 7.25
CA ASN A 73 -12.37 12.12 5.97
C ASN A 73 -12.29 10.81 5.15
N PHE A 74 -11.77 9.71 5.71
CA PHE A 74 -11.60 8.45 4.99
C PHE A 74 -12.88 8.01 4.29
N PHE A 75 -14.01 8.01 5.03
CA PHE A 75 -15.31 7.52 4.56
C PHE A 75 -16.04 8.47 3.61
N ASP A 76 -15.55 9.69 3.35
CA ASP A 76 -16.29 10.70 2.56
C ASP A 76 -16.55 10.27 1.11
N ARG A 77 -15.67 9.41 0.57
CA ARG A 77 -15.65 9.00 -0.85
C ARG A 77 -15.99 7.51 -1.04
N TRP A 78 -16.80 6.97 -0.14
CA TRP A 78 -17.23 5.57 -0.11
C TRP A 78 -18.74 5.44 0.04
N ASP A 79 -19.31 4.51 -0.71
CA ASP A 79 -20.69 4.07 -0.56
C ASP A 79 -20.72 2.85 0.36
N PHE A 80 -21.79 2.72 1.17
CA PHE A 80 -21.98 1.60 2.07
C PHE A 80 -23.01 0.65 1.44
N TYR A 81 -22.57 -0.55 1.09
CA TYR A 81 -23.42 -1.61 0.58
C TYR A 81 -24.30 -2.15 1.71
N ASN A 82 -25.60 -2.26 1.48
CA ASN A 82 -26.57 -2.71 2.49
C ASN A 82 -27.63 -3.68 1.94
N TYR A 83 -27.24 -4.46 0.93
CA TYR A 83 -28.04 -5.53 0.35
C TYR A 83 -27.58 -6.91 0.86
N SER A 84 -28.29 -7.97 0.47
CA SER A 84 -27.89 -9.36 0.75
C SER A 84 -26.48 -9.62 0.23
N ASP A 85 -25.68 -10.35 1.00
CA ASP A 85 -24.31 -10.69 0.64
C ASP A 85 -24.24 -11.59 -0.63
N PRO A 86 -23.52 -11.19 -1.68
CA PRO A 86 -23.40 -11.98 -2.91
C PRO A 86 -22.77 -13.37 -2.72
N THR A 87 -21.96 -13.55 -1.68
CA THR A 87 -21.32 -14.83 -1.31
C THR A 87 -22.09 -15.59 -0.22
N HIS A 88 -23.38 -15.26 -0.06
CA HIS A 88 -24.35 -15.94 0.81
C HIS A 88 -23.94 -16.04 2.30
N GLY A 89 -23.10 -15.11 2.77
CA GLY A 89 -22.70 -15.03 4.16
C GLY A 89 -23.86 -14.80 5.12
N THR A 90 -23.68 -15.24 6.37
CA THR A 90 -24.64 -15.03 7.47
C THR A 90 -24.45 -13.66 8.11
N VAL A 91 -24.40 -12.64 7.25
CA VAL A 91 -24.06 -11.25 7.54
C VAL A 91 -25.20 -10.31 7.17
N THR A 92 -25.45 -9.31 8.02
CA THR A 92 -26.29 -8.16 7.67
C THR A 92 -25.36 -6.99 7.38
N TYR A 93 -25.16 -6.63 6.12
CA TYR A 93 -24.47 -5.38 5.82
C TYR A 93 -25.37 -4.19 6.12
N VAL A 94 -24.94 -3.34 7.06
CA VAL A 94 -25.73 -2.19 7.50
C VAL A 94 -25.44 -0.97 6.63
N ASN A 95 -26.41 -0.05 6.53
CA ASN A 95 -26.21 1.20 5.79
C ASN A 95 -25.25 2.15 6.52
N ARG A 96 -24.88 3.25 5.85
CA ARG A 96 -23.92 4.23 6.37
C ARG A 96 -24.29 4.81 7.75
N SER A 97 -25.55 5.12 8.03
CA SER A 97 -25.95 5.68 9.35
C SER A 97 -25.75 4.62 10.42
N ASP A 98 -26.38 3.45 10.23
CA ASP A 98 -26.30 2.33 11.16
C ASP A 98 -24.84 1.89 11.41
N ALA A 99 -23.97 1.96 10.40
CA ALA A 99 -22.55 1.65 10.54
C ALA A 99 -21.85 2.58 11.54
N PHE A 100 -22.14 3.89 11.53
CA PHE A 100 -21.59 4.84 12.49
C PHE A 100 -22.31 4.74 13.84
N ASP A 101 -23.64 4.66 13.84
CA ASP A 101 -24.48 4.65 15.04
C ASP A 101 -24.26 3.39 15.91
N LEU A 102 -23.98 2.24 15.27
CA LEU A 102 -23.62 0.97 15.94
C LEU A 102 -22.11 0.84 16.22
N GLY A 103 -21.29 1.82 15.82
CA GLY A 103 -19.83 1.77 15.99
C GLY A 103 -19.13 0.66 15.19
N LEU A 104 -19.69 0.29 14.04
CA LEU A 104 -19.15 -0.70 13.10
C LEU A 104 -18.18 -0.08 12.08
N ALA A 105 -18.34 1.21 11.79
CA ALA A 105 -17.36 2.02 11.07
C ALA A 105 -17.13 3.34 11.82
N TYR A 106 -15.88 3.74 12.04
CA TYR A 106 -15.52 5.04 12.64
C TYR A 106 -14.04 5.37 12.45
N VAL A 107 -13.63 6.58 12.81
CA VAL A 107 -12.22 6.98 12.85
C VAL A 107 -11.84 7.35 14.27
N THR A 108 -10.69 6.87 14.76
CA THR A 108 -10.20 7.21 16.10
C THR A 108 -9.68 8.65 16.15
N PRO A 109 -9.54 9.25 17.35
CA PRO A 109 -8.84 10.54 17.51
C PRO A 109 -7.38 10.52 17.01
N GLN A 110 -6.78 9.33 16.88
CA GLN A 110 -5.44 9.10 16.35
C GLN A 110 -5.42 8.95 14.82
N ASN A 111 -6.55 9.16 14.12
CA ASN A 111 -6.73 9.01 12.67
C ASN A 111 -6.64 7.56 12.13
N GLN A 112 -6.69 6.54 12.99
CA GLN A 112 -6.88 5.16 12.56
C GLN A 112 -8.34 4.95 12.15
N VAL A 113 -8.55 4.33 11.01
CA VAL A 113 -9.86 4.02 10.45
C VAL A 113 -10.24 2.60 10.86
N ILE A 114 -11.40 2.46 11.49
CA ILE A 114 -11.91 1.19 12.01
C ILE A 114 -13.13 0.77 11.21
N MET A 115 -13.15 -0.48 10.75
CA MET A 115 -14.34 -1.15 10.19
C MET A 115 -14.42 -2.54 10.79
N LYS A 116 -15.58 -2.96 11.32
CA LYS A 116 -15.67 -4.19 12.10
C LYS A 116 -17.05 -4.86 12.01
N GLY A 117 -17.05 -6.17 12.25
CA GLY A 117 -18.25 -6.90 12.61
C GLY A 117 -18.76 -6.51 14.00
N ASP A 118 -20.06 -6.69 14.24
CA ASP A 118 -20.62 -6.64 15.58
C ASP A 118 -19.98 -7.73 16.46
N ASN A 119 -19.33 -7.31 17.54
CA ASN A 119 -18.68 -8.17 18.53
C ASN A 119 -19.26 -7.96 19.94
N THR A 120 -20.53 -7.57 20.01
CA THR A 120 -21.26 -7.25 21.25
C THR A 120 -22.61 -7.95 21.36
N THR A 121 -23.35 -8.09 20.26
CA THR A 121 -24.69 -8.69 20.28
C THR A 121 -24.65 -10.22 20.26
N TRP A 122 -25.34 -10.84 21.22
CA TRP A 122 -25.71 -12.25 21.18
C TRP A 122 -26.87 -12.45 20.21
N LEU A 123 -26.72 -13.38 19.27
CA LEU A 123 -27.74 -13.68 18.28
C LEU A 123 -28.50 -14.97 18.66
N ALA A 124 -29.78 -15.03 18.29
CA ALA A 124 -30.53 -16.27 18.28
C ALA A 124 -30.16 -17.13 17.04
N SER A 125 -30.44 -18.43 17.11
CA SER A 125 -30.19 -19.36 15.99
C SER A 125 -30.88 -18.88 14.71
N GLY A 126 -30.12 -18.80 13.60
CA GLY A 126 -30.60 -18.33 12.30
C GLY A 126 -30.61 -16.81 12.11
N GLN A 127 -30.20 -16.02 13.11
CA GLN A 127 -29.99 -14.57 12.93
C GLN A 127 -28.60 -14.27 12.34
N TYR A 128 -28.50 -13.16 11.63
CA TYR A 128 -27.33 -12.74 10.86
C TYR A 128 -26.57 -11.66 11.64
N ARG A 129 -25.23 -11.67 11.57
CA ARG A 129 -24.38 -10.75 12.33
C ARG A 129 -24.17 -9.45 11.56
N ASN A 130 -24.34 -8.30 12.21
CA ASN A 130 -24.14 -7.01 11.55
C ASN A 130 -22.67 -6.79 11.19
N SER A 131 -22.43 -6.21 10.01
CA SER A 131 -21.10 -5.85 9.50
C SER A 131 -21.20 -4.71 8.50
N VAL A 132 -20.07 -4.34 7.90
CA VAL A 132 -19.96 -3.29 6.87
C VAL A 132 -19.28 -3.83 5.62
N ARG A 133 -19.76 -3.37 4.47
CA ARG A 133 -19.10 -3.46 3.16
C ARG A 133 -19.13 -2.09 2.53
N ILE A 134 -17.97 -1.56 2.16
CA ILE A 134 -17.83 -0.24 1.54
C ILE A 134 -17.15 -0.34 0.18
N SER A 135 -17.59 0.48 -0.77
CA SER A 135 -17.00 0.57 -2.11
C SER A 135 -16.62 2.00 -2.46
N SER A 136 -15.43 2.21 -3.05
CA SER A 136 -14.99 3.54 -3.45
C SER A 136 -15.85 4.09 -4.58
N GLN A 137 -16.34 5.33 -4.41
CA GLN A 137 -17.13 6.04 -5.43
C GLN A 137 -16.34 6.28 -6.73
N LYS A 138 -15.01 6.35 -6.61
CA LYS A 138 -14.09 6.45 -7.73
C LYS A 138 -13.72 5.07 -8.23
N GLN A 139 -13.72 4.93 -9.56
CA GLN A 139 -13.26 3.74 -10.28
C GLN A 139 -11.90 3.96 -10.93
N TYR A 140 -11.16 2.88 -11.12
CA TYR A 140 -9.78 2.86 -11.61
C TYR A 140 -9.61 1.83 -12.75
N ASN A 141 -8.64 2.05 -13.65
CA ASN A 141 -8.31 1.13 -14.75
C ASN A 141 -6.82 0.71 -14.79
N THR A 142 -6.00 1.35 -13.96
CA THR A 142 -4.59 1.07 -13.67
C THR A 142 -4.24 1.83 -12.40
N GLY A 143 -3.12 1.50 -11.76
CA GLY A 143 -2.60 2.25 -10.62
C GLY A 143 -1.58 1.47 -9.80
N LEU A 144 -1.02 2.14 -8.81
CA LEU A 144 -0.32 1.51 -7.69
C LEU A 144 -1.09 1.84 -6.42
N PHE A 145 -1.72 0.83 -5.84
CA PHE A 145 -2.63 0.91 -4.70
C PHE A 145 -1.88 0.41 -3.48
N ILE A 146 -1.70 1.27 -2.47
CA ILE A 146 -0.92 0.97 -1.27
C ILE A 146 -1.82 1.12 -0.06
N LEU A 147 -2.10 0.00 0.62
CA LEU A 147 -2.83 -0.06 1.88
C LEU A 147 -1.82 -0.21 3.03
N ASP A 148 -1.83 0.73 3.97
CA ASP A 148 -1.18 0.61 5.27
C ASP A 148 -2.25 0.27 6.33
N ALA A 149 -2.12 -0.92 6.94
CA ALA A 149 -3.06 -1.41 7.95
C ALA A 149 -2.31 -2.05 9.14
N ASP A 150 -2.76 -1.75 10.36
CA ASP A 150 -2.27 -2.37 11.60
C ASP A 150 -2.93 -3.72 11.87
N ARG A 151 -4.10 -3.98 11.26
CA ARG A 151 -4.86 -5.22 11.37
C ARG A 151 -5.71 -5.49 10.13
N ALA A 152 -5.68 -6.74 9.68
CA ALA A 152 -6.72 -7.34 8.84
C ALA A 152 -7.62 -8.22 9.72
N PRO A 153 -8.93 -8.33 9.47
CA PRO A 153 -9.81 -9.15 10.29
C PRO A 153 -9.45 -10.63 10.19
N TRP A 154 -9.73 -11.40 11.25
CA TRP A 154 -9.63 -12.86 11.26
C TRP A 154 -10.46 -13.44 12.41
N GLY A 155 -10.66 -14.76 12.41
CA GLY A 155 -11.40 -15.48 13.43
C GLY A 155 -12.28 -16.57 12.84
N CYS A 156 -12.59 -17.62 13.61
CA CYS A 156 -13.46 -18.71 13.16
C CYS A 156 -14.79 -18.24 12.55
N GLY A 157 -14.97 -18.50 11.25
CA GLY A 157 -16.17 -18.12 10.50
C GLY A 157 -16.17 -16.69 9.97
N VAL A 158 -15.09 -15.93 10.18
CA VAL A 158 -14.85 -14.61 9.56
C VAL A 158 -14.27 -14.81 8.17
N TRP A 159 -14.72 -14.00 7.21
CA TRP A 159 -14.19 -13.90 5.85
C TRP A 159 -14.16 -12.42 5.46
N PRO A 160 -13.00 -11.75 5.55
CA PRO A 160 -12.83 -10.38 5.14
C PRO A 160 -12.06 -10.28 3.83
N ALA A 161 -12.33 -9.21 3.09
CA ALA A 161 -11.60 -8.91 1.87
C ALA A 161 -11.19 -7.43 1.81
N PHE A 162 -9.97 -7.18 1.33
CA PHE A 162 -9.57 -5.92 0.69
C PHE A 162 -9.26 -6.23 -0.77
N TRP A 163 -10.07 -5.67 -1.65
CA TRP A 163 -10.18 -6.14 -3.03
C TRP A 163 -10.64 -5.02 -3.96
N THR A 164 -10.74 -5.31 -5.25
CA THR A 164 -11.28 -4.39 -6.24
C THR A 164 -12.13 -5.13 -7.25
N VAL A 165 -13.23 -4.52 -7.70
CA VAL A 165 -14.17 -5.16 -8.65
C VAL A 165 -14.65 -4.19 -9.72
N GLY A 166 -14.63 -4.64 -10.96
CA GLY A 166 -15.06 -3.85 -12.12
C GLY A 166 -16.55 -3.56 -12.12
N GLY A 167 -16.94 -2.32 -12.43
CA GLY A 167 -18.33 -1.83 -12.39
C GLY A 167 -19.27 -2.35 -13.48
N GLY A 168 -18.96 -3.47 -14.13
CA GLY A 168 -19.78 -4.09 -15.17
C GLY A 168 -20.44 -5.40 -14.72
N ALA A 169 -20.76 -6.27 -15.68
CA ALA A 169 -21.26 -7.60 -15.37
C ALA A 169 -20.11 -8.50 -14.88
N TRP A 170 -20.14 -8.84 -13.60
CA TRP A 170 -19.21 -9.81 -13.02
C TRP A 170 -19.34 -11.21 -13.69
N PRO A 171 -18.25 -11.95 -13.93
CA PRO A 171 -16.84 -11.62 -13.68
C PRO A 171 -16.16 -10.95 -14.90
N TYR A 172 -16.91 -10.58 -15.95
CA TYR A 172 -16.36 -10.13 -17.23
C TYR A 172 -15.62 -8.78 -17.18
N THR A 173 -15.81 -7.99 -16.12
CA THR A 173 -15.03 -6.76 -15.86
C THR A 173 -13.98 -6.91 -14.78
N GLY A 174 -13.75 -8.13 -14.28
CA GLY A 174 -12.64 -8.46 -13.38
C GLY A 174 -12.89 -8.21 -11.89
N GLU A 175 -12.16 -8.99 -11.10
CA GLU A 175 -12.07 -8.95 -9.64
C GLU A 175 -10.62 -9.22 -9.24
N ILE A 176 -10.08 -8.46 -8.28
CA ILE A 176 -8.71 -8.61 -7.78
C ILE A 176 -8.73 -8.55 -6.26
N ASP A 177 -8.42 -9.67 -5.64
CA ASP A 177 -8.41 -9.84 -4.18
C ASP A 177 -6.98 -9.68 -3.70
N ILE A 178 -6.73 -8.64 -2.90
CA ILE A 178 -5.39 -8.18 -2.52
C ILE A 178 -5.06 -8.68 -1.11
N ILE A 179 -6.06 -8.65 -0.23
CA ILE A 179 -6.03 -9.37 1.05
C ILE A 179 -7.32 -10.17 1.15
N GLU A 180 -7.22 -11.49 1.23
CA GLU A 180 -8.36 -12.37 1.43
C GLU A 180 -7.99 -13.61 2.24
N GLY A 181 -8.95 -14.11 3.03
CA GLY A 181 -8.79 -15.34 3.79
C GLY A 181 -10.05 -15.68 4.60
N VAL A 182 -10.04 -16.85 5.21
CA VAL A 182 -11.16 -17.37 6.00
C VAL A 182 -10.67 -17.93 7.33
N HIS A 183 -11.52 -17.89 8.37
CA HIS A 183 -11.24 -18.45 9.69
C HIS A 183 -9.99 -17.85 10.36
N ASP A 184 -9.20 -18.71 11.01
CA ASP A 184 -7.88 -18.43 11.57
C ASP A 184 -6.77 -18.73 10.54
N ASN A 185 -7.01 -18.50 9.24
CA ASN A 185 -5.96 -18.51 8.22
C ASN A 185 -4.77 -17.66 8.70
N GLN A 186 -3.57 -18.07 8.29
CA GLN A 186 -2.31 -17.44 8.71
C GLN A 186 -1.49 -16.94 7.51
N HIS A 187 -2.04 -17.12 6.32
CA HIS A 187 -1.43 -16.82 5.05
C HIS A 187 -2.49 -16.10 4.22
N ASN A 188 -2.13 -14.93 3.69
CA ASN A 188 -2.98 -14.20 2.77
C ASN A 188 -3.14 -14.98 1.46
N GLN A 189 -4.31 -14.89 0.84
CA GLN A 189 -4.52 -15.32 -0.54
C GLN A 189 -4.76 -14.10 -1.42
N VAL A 190 -3.99 -14.00 -2.51
CA VAL A 190 -4.25 -13.06 -3.60
C VAL A 190 -4.98 -13.84 -4.69
N THR A 191 -6.14 -13.37 -5.13
CA THR A 191 -6.97 -14.06 -6.13
C THR A 191 -7.33 -13.12 -7.29
N TRP A 192 -7.57 -13.70 -8.46
CA TRP A 192 -8.14 -12.99 -9.61
C TRP A 192 -9.32 -13.79 -10.15
N HIS A 193 -10.44 -13.10 -10.38
CA HIS A 193 -11.62 -13.64 -11.04
C HIS A 193 -11.95 -12.82 -12.28
N THR A 194 -12.19 -13.48 -13.41
CA THR A 194 -12.42 -12.85 -14.72
C THR A 194 -13.48 -13.62 -15.52
N GLY A 195 -13.81 -13.13 -16.72
CA GLY A 195 -14.41 -13.97 -17.75
C GLY A 195 -13.46 -15.05 -18.28
N PRO A 196 -13.91 -15.88 -19.25
CA PRO A 196 -13.08 -16.93 -19.86
C PRO A 196 -11.86 -16.39 -20.62
N GLY A 197 -10.76 -17.14 -20.63
CA GLY A 197 -9.57 -16.84 -21.45
C GLY A 197 -8.46 -16.07 -20.72
N CYS A 198 -8.47 -16.11 -19.38
CA CYS A 198 -7.47 -15.52 -18.50
C CYS A 198 -6.87 -16.64 -17.63
N SER A 199 -5.55 -16.70 -17.54
CA SER A 199 -4.86 -17.74 -16.76
C SER A 199 -3.62 -17.24 -16.03
N LEU A 200 -3.41 -17.77 -14.83
CA LEU A 200 -2.19 -17.60 -14.05
C LEU A 200 -1.06 -18.43 -14.68
N THR A 201 0.11 -17.81 -14.89
CA THR A 201 1.26 -18.50 -15.48
C THR A 201 2.07 -19.22 -14.37
N PRO A 202 2.27 -20.56 -14.43
CA PRO A 202 2.93 -21.30 -13.34
C PRO A 202 4.41 -20.96 -13.12
N SER A 203 5.07 -20.39 -14.13
CA SER A 203 6.48 -20.01 -14.10
C SER A 203 6.70 -18.53 -13.78
N SER A 204 5.66 -17.78 -13.41
CA SER A 204 5.75 -16.35 -13.09
C SER A 204 6.72 -16.05 -11.95
N ASN A 205 7.27 -14.85 -11.95
CA ASN A 205 8.35 -14.46 -11.03
C ASN A 205 7.88 -13.98 -9.64
N PHE A 206 6.98 -14.73 -8.98
CA PHE A 206 6.47 -14.43 -7.63
C PHE A 206 7.00 -15.38 -6.53
N THR A 207 6.71 -15.10 -5.25
CA THR A 207 7.21 -15.88 -4.09
C THR A 207 6.17 -16.75 -3.38
N GLY A 208 4.87 -16.50 -3.59
CA GLY A 208 3.78 -17.34 -3.09
C GLY A 208 3.67 -18.68 -3.81
N THR A 209 2.66 -19.47 -3.44
CA THR A 209 2.34 -20.76 -4.05
C THR A 209 0.93 -20.71 -4.63
N SER A 210 0.76 -21.07 -5.91
CA SER A 210 -0.58 -21.16 -6.53
C SER A 210 -1.50 -22.09 -5.74
N VAL A 211 -2.75 -21.66 -5.52
CA VAL A 211 -3.82 -22.48 -4.95
C VAL A 211 -3.95 -23.76 -5.78
N ALA A 212 -4.19 -24.89 -5.13
CA ALA A 212 -4.28 -26.18 -5.80
C ALA A 212 -5.57 -26.93 -5.44
N THR A 213 -6.30 -27.36 -6.46
CA THR A 213 -7.51 -28.19 -6.34
C THR A 213 -7.15 -29.63 -6.70
N ASN A 214 -7.46 -30.59 -5.81
CA ASN A 214 -7.13 -32.02 -5.99
C ASN A 214 -5.63 -32.28 -6.30
N GLY A 215 -4.74 -31.44 -5.76
CA GLY A 215 -3.29 -31.55 -5.97
C GLY A 215 -2.78 -31.06 -7.34
N GLN A 216 -3.61 -30.37 -8.12
CA GLN A 216 -3.20 -29.64 -9.33
C GLN A 216 -3.35 -28.13 -9.11
N PRO A 217 -2.39 -27.29 -9.54
CA PRO A 217 -2.54 -25.84 -9.47
C PRO A 217 -3.82 -25.38 -10.19
N ASN A 218 -4.62 -24.55 -9.54
CA ASN A 218 -5.72 -23.88 -10.19
C ASN A 218 -5.19 -22.63 -10.90
N LEU A 219 -5.28 -22.64 -12.22
CA LEU A 219 -4.66 -21.65 -13.10
C LEU A 219 -5.68 -20.88 -13.95
N ASP A 220 -6.92 -21.34 -14.05
CA ASP A 220 -7.96 -20.66 -14.81
C ASP A 220 -8.61 -19.60 -13.91
N CYS A 221 -8.55 -18.33 -14.33
CA CYS A 221 -9.08 -17.22 -13.56
C CYS A 221 -10.59 -17.03 -13.78
N ASN A 222 -11.23 -17.85 -14.62
CA ASN A 222 -12.63 -17.74 -14.97
C ASN A 222 -13.56 -17.98 -13.76
N GLY A 223 -14.17 -16.91 -13.22
CA GLY A 223 -15.06 -16.97 -12.05
C GLY A 223 -16.37 -17.74 -12.28
N LEU A 224 -16.65 -18.17 -13.52
CA LEU A 224 -17.79 -19.02 -13.87
C LEU A 224 -17.51 -20.53 -13.70
N LEU A 225 -16.28 -20.91 -13.33
CA LEU A 225 -15.85 -22.30 -13.13
C LEU A 225 -15.57 -22.61 -11.66
N ASP A 226 -15.50 -23.91 -11.33
CA ASP A 226 -15.02 -24.45 -10.05
C ASP A 226 -15.57 -23.76 -8.78
N ASN A 227 -16.86 -23.39 -8.81
CA ASN A 227 -17.56 -22.64 -7.75
C ASN A 227 -16.93 -21.28 -7.43
N ASN A 228 -16.52 -20.53 -8.46
CA ASN A 228 -15.81 -19.27 -8.35
C ASN A 228 -14.47 -19.37 -7.59
N ALA A 229 -13.67 -20.41 -7.86
CA ALA A 229 -12.37 -20.55 -7.22
C ALA A 229 -11.31 -19.52 -7.69
N GLY A 230 -11.48 -18.93 -8.88
CA GLY A 230 -10.51 -18.01 -9.49
C GLY A 230 -9.11 -18.63 -9.66
N CYS A 231 -8.10 -17.81 -9.93
CA CYS A 231 -6.71 -18.26 -10.00
C CYS A 231 -5.87 -17.69 -8.84
N GLY A 232 -5.92 -18.36 -7.68
CA GLY A 232 -5.31 -17.85 -6.45
C GLY A 232 -3.81 -18.14 -6.26
N VAL A 233 -3.15 -17.31 -5.46
CA VAL A 233 -1.78 -17.50 -4.93
C VAL A 233 -1.78 -17.25 -3.43
N VAL A 234 -1.35 -18.23 -2.64
CA VAL A 234 -1.20 -18.13 -1.18
C VAL A 234 0.20 -17.66 -0.83
N GLU A 235 0.31 -16.65 0.04
CA GLU A 235 1.58 -16.13 0.53
C GLU A 235 2.31 -17.14 1.44
N TRP A 236 3.62 -17.32 1.26
CA TRP A 236 4.40 -18.19 2.16
C TRP A 236 4.57 -17.60 3.57
N SER A 237 4.55 -16.26 3.71
CA SER A 237 4.79 -15.60 4.99
C SER A 237 3.60 -15.73 5.93
N ARG A 238 3.81 -16.22 7.16
CA ARG A 238 2.79 -16.13 8.23
C ARG A 238 2.54 -14.69 8.71
N ALA A 239 3.45 -13.76 8.41
CA ALA A 239 3.27 -12.35 8.71
C ALA A 239 2.43 -11.61 7.64
N SER A 240 1.77 -12.33 6.73
CA SER A 240 0.87 -11.77 5.72
C SER A 240 -0.59 -11.70 6.17
N TYR A 241 -1.02 -12.48 7.18
CA TYR A 241 -2.42 -12.52 7.58
C TYR A 241 -2.63 -13.01 9.01
N GLY A 242 -3.82 -12.74 9.56
CA GLY A 242 -4.27 -13.31 10.83
C GLY A 242 -3.45 -12.90 12.05
N PRO A 243 -3.36 -13.75 13.09
CA PRO A 243 -2.78 -13.38 14.39
C PRO A 243 -1.32 -12.91 14.33
N THR A 244 -0.55 -13.37 13.34
CA THR A 244 0.88 -13.05 13.23
C THR A 244 1.12 -11.72 12.50
N PHE A 245 0.23 -11.32 11.58
CA PHE A 245 0.21 -9.96 11.02
C PHE A 245 -0.08 -8.94 12.12
N ASP A 246 -1.17 -9.13 12.85
CA ASP A 246 -1.58 -8.28 13.98
C ASP A 246 -0.48 -8.12 15.05
N ALA A 247 0.13 -9.23 15.47
CA ALA A 247 1.15 -9.23 16.51
C ALA A 247 2.43 -8.47 16.14
N GLN A 248 2.63 -8.16 14.85
CA GLN A 248 3.76 -7.37 14.35
C GLN A 248 3.39 -5.89 14.10
N GLY A 249 2.16 -5.48 14.43
CA GLY A 249 1.65 -4.14 14.10
C GLY A 249 1.26 -4.01 12.63
N GLY A 250 0.80 -5.11 12.03
CA GLY A 250 0.36 -5.18 10.65
C GLY A 250 1.47 -4.96 9.63
N GLY A 251 1.19 -4.14 8.62
CA GLY A 251 2.07 -3.97 7.47
C GLY A 251 1.45 -3.17 6.32
N VAL A 252 2.08 -3.30 5.15
CA VAL A 252 1.69 -2.65 3.91
C VAL A 252 1.46 -3.68 2.82
N PHE A 253 0.33 -3.58 2.13
CA PHE A 253 0.05 -4.32 0.90
C PHE A 253 0.04 -3.35 -0.26
N ALA A 254 0.74 -3.70 -1.34
CA ALA A 254 0.84 -2.88 -2.54
C ALA A 254 0.45 -3.69 -3.78
N MET A 255 -0.59 -3.25 -4.49
CA MET A 255 -0.98 -3.78 -5.80
C MET A 255 -0.55 -2.82 -6.90
N LYS A 256 0.36 -3.25 -7.78
CA LYS A 256 0.65 -2.59 -9.06
C LYS A 256 -0.22 -3.23 -10.14
N TRP A 257 -1.00 -2.42 -10.85
CA TRP A 257 -1.82 -2.83 -11.99
C TRP A 257 -1.54 -1.90 -13.16
N ASP A 258 -0.95 -2.45 -14.21
CA ASP A 258 -0.65 -1.73 -15.45
C ASP A 258 -0.58 -2.67 -16.67
N ASP A 259 -0.05 -2.16 -17.79
CA ASP A 259 0.18 -2.89 -19.04
C ASP A 259 1.16 -4.07 -18.92
N GLN A 260 1.95 -4.15 -17.83
CA GLN A 260 2.90 -5.23 -17.54
C GLN A 260 2.30 -6.31 -16.62
N GLY A 261 1.02 -6.21 -16.26
CA GLY A 261 0.30 -7.21 -15.47
C GLY A 261 -0.33 -6.65 -14.20
N ILE A 262 -0.71 -7.56 -13.29
CA ILE A 262 -1.12 -7.22 -11.93
C ILE A 262 -0.18 -7.96 -10.97
N SER A 263 0.49 -7.22 -10.08
CA SER A 263 1.42 -7.76 -9.10
C SER A 263 1.12 -7.22 -7.70
N VAL A 264 1.17 -8.10 -6.70
CA VAL A 264 0.94 -7.76 -5.30
C VAL A 264 2.22 -8.01 -4.49
N TRP A 265 2.56 -7.09 -3.60
CA TRP A 265 3.58 -7.24 -2.56
C TRP A 265 2.92 -7.10 -1.18
N SER A 266 3.44 -7.84 -0.21
CA SER A 266 3.12 -7.69 1.21
C SER A 266 4.40 -7.46 2.00
N PHE A 267 4.39 -6.44 2.86
CA PHE A 267 5.51 -6.07 3.72
C PHE A 267 5.01 -6.02 5.18
N TYR A 268 5.52 -6.91 6.03
CA TYR A 268 5.30 -6.79 7.48
C TYR A 268 5.90 -5.46 7.98
N ARG A 269 5.31 -4.88 9.04
CA ARG A 269 5.56 -3.50 9.51
C ARG A 269 7.03 -3.05 9.53
N ALA A 270 7.95 -3.91 9.95
CA ALA A 270 9.37 -3.58 10.08
C ALA A 270 10.19 -3.68 8.76
N ALA A 271 9.59 -4.19 7.67
CA ALA A 271 10.21 -4.30 6.35
C ALA A 271 9.53 -3.43 5.28
N VAL A 272 8.63 -2.50 5.66
CA VAL A 272 8.00 -1.55 4.74
C VAL A 272 9.09 -0.70 4.05
N PRO A 273 9.17 -0.70 2.70
CA PRO A 273 10.14 0.10 1.96
C PRO A 273 10.10 1.60 2.27
N THR A 274 11.27 2.25 2.34
CA THR A 274 11.40 3.67 2.76
C THR A 274 10.86 4.66 1.73
N ASP A 275 10.84 4.28 0.46
CA ASP A 275 10.23 5.01 -0.65
C ASP A 275 8.70 5.09 -0.48
N ILE A 276 8.04 4.01 -0.02
CA ILE A 276 6.62 4.04 0.38
C ILE A 276 6.40 5.02 1.52
N VAL A 277 7.19 4.91 2.60
CA VAL A 277 7.07 5.80 3.78
C VAL A 277 7.31 7.27 3.43
N SER A 278 8.17 7.55 2.45
CA SER A 278 8.43 8.91 1.93
C SER A 278 7.39 9.43 0.93
N GLY A 279 6.42 8.60 0.51
CA GLY A 279 5.38 8.96 -0.46
C GLY A 279 5.88 9.04 -1.92
N SER A 280 6.98 8.37 -2.25
CA SER A 280 7.57 8.35 -3.59
C SER A 280 7.90 6.91 -4.03
N PRO A 281 6.90 6.01 -4.09
CA PRO A 281 7.10 4.58 -4.29
C PRO A 281 7.75 4.23 -5.65
N ASP A 282 8.68 3.28 -5.61
CA ASP A 282 9.43 2.71 -6.73
C ASP A 282 9.42 1.16 -6.64
N PRO A 283 8.35 0.52 -7.15
CA PRO A 283 8.20 -0.94 -7.18
C PRO A 283 9.37 -1.72 -7.78
N SER A 284 10.21 -1.09 -8.62
CA SER A 284 11.38 -1.77 -9.20
C SER A 284 12.42 -2.17 -8.15
N THR A 285 12.40 -1.51 -6.98
CA THR A 285 13.34 -1.75 -5.88
C THR A 285 12.86 -2.76 -4.84
N TRP A 286 11.58 -3.14 -4.87
CA TRP A 286 10.95 -3.96 -3.81
C TRP A 286 11.27 -5.47 -3.92
N GLY A 287 11.92 -5.90 -4.99
CA GLY A 287 12.18 -7.30 -5.28
C GLY A 287 10.94 -8.03 -5.77
N LYS A 288 10.91 -9.36 -5.61
CA LYS A 288 9.85 -10.19 -6.17
C LYS A 288 8.50 -9.95 -5.47
N PRO A 289 7.40 -9.80 -6.21
CA PRO A 289 6.04 -9.80 -5.64
C PRO A 289 5.69 -11.13 -4.98
N VAL A 290 4.67 -11.12 -4.12
CA VAL A 290 4.13 -12.33 -3.52
C VAL A 290 3.23 -13.10 -4.50
N ALA A 291 2.56 -12.38 -5.40
CA ALA A 291 1.73 -12.93 -6.47
C ALA A 291 1.77 -12.03 -7.71
N THR A 292 1.77 -12.62 -8.92
CA THR A 292 1.71 -11.89 -10.20
C THR A 292 0.88 -12.63 -11.24
N LEU A 293 -0.11 -11.92 -11.80
CA LEU A 293 -0.80 -12.27 -13.03
C LEU A 293 -0.12 -11.57 -14.22
N GLU A 294 0.60 -12.35 -15.03
CA GLU A 294 1.37 -11.84 -16.17
C GLU A 294 0.49 -11.61 -17.43
N PRO A 295 0.76 -10.56 -18.22
CA PRO A 295 -0.11 -10.13 -19.33
C PRO A 295 -0.21 -11.13 -20.48
N ALA A 296 0.73 -12.08 -20.57
CA ALA A 296 0.74 -13.15 -21.55
C ALA A 296 -0.32 -14.24 -21.27
N GLY A 297 -0.56 -14.55 -19.98
CA GLY A 297 -1.61 -15.48 -19.56
C GLY A 297 -2.96 -14.82 -19.40
N CYS A 298 -2.99 -13.51 -19.11
CA CYS A 298 -4.21 -12.72 -18.97
C CYS A 298 -3.96 -11.23 -19.20
N ASN A 299 -4.55 -10.64 -20.24
CA ASN A 299 -4.36 -9.22 -20.52
C ASN A 299 -5.01 -8.35 -19.42
N PRO A 300 -4.22 -7.54 -18.68
CA PRO A 300 -4.68 -6.81 -17.49
C PRO A 300 -5.54 -5.57 -17.83
N ILE A 301 -5.59 -5.14 -19.09
CA ILE A 301 -6.32 -3.95 -19.55
C ILE A 301 -7.69 -4.31 -20.14
N THR A 302 -7.86 -5.55 -20.62
CA THR A 302 -9.14 -6.00 -21.21
C THR A 302 -10.01 -6.80 -20.26
N ASN A 303 -9.41 -7.49 -19.28
CA ASN A 303 -10.14 -8.35 -18.34
C ASN A 303 -10.55 -7.63 -17.04
N PHE A 304 -9.94 -6.49 -16.74
CA PHE A 304 -10.15 -5.70 -15.53
C PHE A 304 -10.51 -4.27 -15.96
N VAL A 305 -11.71 -3.79 -15.64
CA VAL A 305 -12.26 -2.54 -16.18
C VAL A 305 -13.11 -1.80 -15.16
N ASN A 306 -12.79 -0.52 -14.93
CA ASN A 306 -13.51 0.40 -14.04
C ASN A 306 -13.71 -0.17 -12.63
N HIS A 307 -12.61 -0.56 -11.98
CA HIS A 307 -12.60 -1.16 -10.65
C HIS A 307 -12.89 -0.14 -9.55
N SER A 308 -13.92 -0.38 -8.74
CA SER A 308 -14.06 0.22 -7.41
C SER A 308 -13.26 -0.61 -6.41
N ILE A 309 -12.64 0.05 -5.44
CA ILE A 309 -11.96 -0.57 -4.30
C ILE A 309 -13.02 -0.96 -3.28
N VAL A 310 -12.88 -2.12 -2.63
CA VAL A 310 -13.84 -2.64 -1.66
C VAL A 310 -13.13 -3.08 -0.38
N PHE A 311 -13.76 -2.79 0.76
CA PHE A 311 -13.47 -3.43 2.05
C PHE A 311 -14.75 -4.02 2.60
N ASP A 312 -14.69 -5.25 3.08
CA ASP A 312 -15.78 -5.87 3.84
C ASP A 312 -15.30 -6.88 4.88
N ILE A 313 -16.29 -7.39 5.62
CA ILE A 313 -16.19 -8.54 6.50
C ILE A 313 -17.51 -9.30 6.42
N THR A 314 -17.55 -10.39 5.66
CA THR A 314 -18.65 -11.37 5.73
C THR A 314 -18.36 -12.47 6.75
N PHE A 315 -19.36 -13.33 6.99
CA PHE A 315 -19.29 -14.47 7.90
C PHE A 315 -19.87 -15.72 7.26
N CYS A 316 -19.23 -16.86 7.45
CA CYS A 316 -19.63 -18.14 6.84
C CYS A 316 -19.70 -18.04 5.29
N GLY A 317 -20.88 -18.21 4.69
CA GLY A 317 -21.05 -18.09 3.24
C GLY A 317 -20.31 -19.14 2.42
N ASP A 318 -20.16 -18.86 1.12
CA ASP A 318 -19.70 -19.82 0.11
C ASP A 318 -18.27 -20.33 0.32
N TRP A 319 -17.39 -19.57 1.00
CA TRP A 319 -16.05 -20.03 1.35
C TRP A 319 -15.91 -20.42 2.83
N ALA A 320 -16.07 -19.49 3.77
CA ALA A 320 -15.87 -19.80 5.21
C ALA A 320 -16.99 -20.69 5.79
N GLY A 321 -18.17 -20.74 5.18
CA GLY A 321 -19.22 -21.70 5.58
C GLY A 321 -18.85 -23.11 5.16
N ASN A 322 -18.48 -23.28 3.89
CA ASN A 322 -18.16 -24.58 3.29
C ASN A 322 -16.84 -25.18 3.81
N SER A 323 -15.84 -24.35 4.15
CA SER A 323 -14.56 -24.81 4.70
C SER A 323 -14.52 -24.93 6.24
N TYR A 324 -15.58 -24.54 6.95
CA TYR A 324 -15.61 -24.54 8.42
C TYR A 324 -15.26 -25.90 9.04
N ALA A 325 -15.79 -26.99 8.49
CA ALA A 325 -15.58 -28.34 9.04
C ALA A 325 -14.12 -28.82 9.01
N THR A 326 -13.27 -28.26 8.14
CA THR A 326 -11.85 -28.58 8.01
C THR A 326 -10.92 -27.49 8.53
N SER A 327 -11.45 -26.32 8.90
CA SER A 327 -10.70 -25.17 9.43
C SER A 327 -10.04 -25.39 10.80
N GLY A 328 -10.47 -26.40 11.56
CA GLY A 328 -10.10 -26.60 12.97
C GLY A 328 -10.94 -25.80 13.97
N CYS A 329 -11.89 -25.00 13.51
CA CYS A 329 -12.79 -24.23 14.35
C CYS A 329 -13.80 -25.10 15.12
N PRO A 330 -14.22 -24.68 16.34
CA PRO A 330 -15.15 -25.45 17.17
C PRO A 330 -16.61 -25.33 16.68
N GLY A 331 -17.38 -26.40 16.84
CA GLY A 331 -18.83 -26.41 16.56
C GLY A 331 -19.16 -26.30 15.06
N THR A 332 -20.22 -25.57 14.72
CA THR A 332 -20.56 -25.21 13.34
C THR A 332 -20.44 -23.70 13.12
N CYS A 333 -20.34 -23.26 11.87
CA CYS A 333 -20.32 -21.82 11.56
C CYS A 333 -21.61 -21.11 12.04
N ALA A 334 -22.76 -21.76 11.86
CA ALA A 334 -24.07 -21.26 12.31
C ALA A 334 -24.18 -21.12 13.84
N ASP A 335 -23.50 -21.98 14.61
CA ASP A 335 -23.40 -21.81 16.07
C ASP A 335 -22.41 -20.69 16.43
N ARG A 336 -21.28 -20.64 15.71
CA ARG A 336 -20.17 -19.73 16.02
C ARG A 336 -20.53 -18.26 15.81
N ILE A 337 -21.37 -17.94 14.83
CA ILE A 337 -21.88 -16.58 14.63
C ILE A 337 -22.73 -16.07 15.78
N MET A 338 -23.31 -16.92 16.63
CA MET A 338 -24.16 -16.47 17.73
C MET A 338 -23.38 -15.77 18.86
N ASP A 339 -22.13 -16.17 19.09
CA ASP A 339 -21.27 -15.66 20.15
C ASP A 339 -20.49 -14.40 19.70
N PRO A 340 -20.80 -13.21 20.24
CA PRO A 340 -20.11 -11.97 19.89
C PRO A 340 -18.61 -11.99 20.22
N SER A 341 -18.18 -12.78 21.21
CA SER A 341 -16.77 -12.83 21.63
C SER A 341 -15.85 -13.45 20.59
N ASN A 342 -16.39 -14.22 19.64
CA ASN A 342 -15.64 -14.72 18.49
C ASN A 342 -15.15 -13.59 17.55
N PHE A 343 -15.85 -12.46 17.53
CA PHE A 343 -15.65 -11.39 16.54
C PHE A 343 -14.78 -10.24 17.06
N VAL A 344 -14.06 -10.42 18.18
CA VAL A 344 -13.16 -9.39 18.73
C VAL A 344 -11.99 -9.01 17.81
N ASN A 345 -11.58 -9.92 16.94
CA ASN A 345 -10.55 -9.70 15.92
C ASN A 345 -11.14 -9.44 14.53
N ALA A 346 -12.47 -9.43 14.38
CA ALA A 346 -13.16 -9.16 13.13
C ALA A 346 -13.22 -7.65 12.83
N SER A 347 -12.05 -7.01 12.70
CA SER A 347 -11.93 -5.56 12.53
C SER A 347 -10.74 -5.18 11.63
N TRP A 348 -10.95 -4.40 10.58
CA TRP A 348 -9.90 -3.65 9.90
C TRP A 348 -9.41 -2.50 10.81
N ILE A 349 -8.10 -2.28 10.88
CA ILE A 349 -7.49 -1.07 11.44
C ILE A 349 -6.56 -0.50 10.38
N ILE A 350 -6.97 0.58 9.73
CA ILE A 350 -6.30 1.15 8.55
C ILE A 350 -5.70 2.50 8.91
N ASN A 351 -4.43 2.71 8.56
CA ASN A 351 -3.75 3.99 8.70
C ASN A 351 -3.99 4.86 7.47
N SER A 352 -3.81 4.29 6.27
CA SER A 352 -4.12 4.96 5.01
C SER A 352 -4.29 3.98 3.85
N LEU A 353 -5.07 4.37 2.85
CA LEU A 353 -5.04 3.80 1.51
C LEU A 353 -4.66 4.91 0.53
N GLN A 354 -3.62 4.68 -0.26
CA GLN A 354 -3.10 5.64 -1.24
C GLN A 354 -3.11 5.01 -2.62
N VAL A 355 -3.62 5.74 -3.61
CA VAL A 355 -3.60 5.31 -5.01
C VAL A 355 -2.74 6.27 -5.81
N TYR A 356 -1.73 5.72 -6.47
CA TYR A 356 -0.81 6.42 -7.35
C TYR A 356 -1.12 6.08 -8.81
N ARG A 357 -0.81 7.02 -9.72
CA ARG A 357 -0.92 6.84 -11.17
C ARG A 357 0.46 6.98 -11.84
N LYS A 358 0.62 6.36 -13.01
CA LYS A 358 1.78 6.63 -13.87
C LYS A 358 1.76 8.09 -14.33
N GLN A 359 2.89 8.78 -14.17
CA GLN A 359 3.16 10.07 -14.77
C GLN A 359 4.36 9.94 -15.69
N LEU A 360 4.13 10.02 -17.00
CA LEU A 360 5.18 9.97 -18.00
C LEU A 360 6.14 11.15 -17.85
N VAL A 361 7.44 10.89 -18.05
CA VAL A 361 8.53 11.87 -17.98
C VAL A 361 9.12 12.07 -19.37
N TYR A 362 8.72 13.16 -20.03
CA TYR A 362 9.25 13.53 -21.33
C TYR A 362 10.60 14.26 -21.18
N GLY A 363 11.70 13.52 -21.34
CA GLY A 363 13.05 14.07 -21.41
C GLY A 363 13.32 14.74 -22.75
N GLY A 364 13.14 16.06 -22.83
CA GLY A 364 13.54 16.85 -23.99
C GLY A 364 15.07 16.96 -24.07
N VAL A 365 15.72 16.15 -24.91
CA VAL A 365 17.14 16.32 -25.24
C VAL A 365 17.29 17.57 -26.11
N SER A 366 17.51 18.73 -25.48
CA SER A 366 17.96 19.93 -26.17
C SER A 366 19.40 19.76 -26.63
N GLY A 367 19.58 19.02 -27.72
CA GLY A 367 20.85 18.86 -28.45
C GLY A 367 21.29 20.17 -29.11
N ALA A 368 21.53 21.20 -28.30
CA ALA A 368 22.13 22.45 -28.71
C ALA A 368 23.67 22.32 -28.75
N GLU A 369 24.17 21.34 -29.50
CA GLU A 369 25.53 21.43 -30.03
C GLU A 369 25.54 22.52 -31.10
N SER A 370 25.69 23.76 -30.65
CA SER A 370 26.03 24.89 -31.52
C SER A 370 27.46 24.70 -32.03
N HIS A 371 27.60 23.87 -33.06
CA HIS A 371 28.76 23.86 -33.94
C HIS A 371 28.89 25.24 -34.60
N HIS A 372 29.49 26.19 -33.88
CA HIS A 372 30.07 27.39 -34.45
C HIS A 372 31.23 26.96 -35.35
N PHE A 373 30.90 26.65 -36.60
CA PHE A 373 31.86 26.67 -37.70
C PHE A 373 32.42 28.10 -37.81
N LEU A 374 33.55 28.34 -37.15
CA LEU A 374 34.40 29.47 -37.44
C LEU A 374 34.99 29.27 -38.84
N SER A 375 34.24 29.74 -39.84
CA SER A 375 34.68 29.80 -41.23
C SER A 375 35.87 30.75 -41.35
N ASN A 376 37.07 30.17 -41.34
CA ASN A 376 38.33 30.90 -41.45
C ASN A 376 38.54 31.35 -42.91
N GLN A 377 37.91 32.45 -43.29
CA GLN A 377 37.92 33.02 -44.65
C GLN A 377 38.17 34.55 -44.67
N VAL A 378 39.24 35.02 -44.00
CA VAL A 378 39.95 36.26 -44.38
C VAL A 378 41.45 36.09 -44.07
N VAL A 379 42.30 36.81 -44.83
CA VAL A 379 43.76 36.98 -44.65
C VAL A 379 44.67 35.83 -45.13
N ARG A 380 44.88 35.79 -46.45
CA ARG A 380 46.23 35.57 -47.04
C ARG A 380 46.95 36.93 -47.17
N TRP A 381 48.23 36.90 -47.60
CA TRP A 381 49.22 38.01 -47.61
C TRP A 381 49.84 38.23 -46.20
N MET A 382 51.16 38.17 -45.94
CA MET A 382 52.39 38.03 -46.77
C MET A 382 53.39 37.03 -46.12
N PRO A 383 54.44 36.55 -46.83
CA PRO A 383 55.38 35.53 -46.31
C PRO A 383 56.72 36.09 -45.78
N LEU A 384 57.43 35.22 -45.03
CA LEU A 384 58.90 35.11 -44.88
C LEU A 384 59.71 36.31 -44.37
N VAL A 385 60.22 36.19 -43.14
CA VAL A 385 61.44 36.87 -42.65
C VAL A 385 62.28 35.87 -41.84
N LEU A 386 63.61 35.99 -41.92
CA LEU A 386 64.68 35.23 -41.23
C LEU A 386 65.07 33.83 -41.78
N VAL A 387 65.97 33.82 -42.77
CA VAL A 387 67.11 32.87 -42.80
C VAL A 387 68.42 33.64 -43.09
N ALA A 388 69.37 33.47 -42.17
CA ALA A 388 70.83 33.61 -42.24
C ALA A 388 71.53 34.72 -43.06
N VAL A 389 72.37 35.47 -42.33
CA VAL A 389 73.48 36.35 -42.75
C VAL A 389 74.59 35.60 -43.52
N SER A 390 75.27 36.31 -44.45
CA SER A 390 76.63 36.13 -45.07
C SER A 390 76.52 36.25 -46.61
N ILE A 391 77.36 36.93 -47.41
CA ILE A 391 78.72 37.51 -47.27
C ILE A 391 78.79 38.89 -47.96
N ALA A 392 79.75 39.69 -47.48
CA ALA A 392 80.20 41.02 -47.82
C ALA A 392 80.64 41.37 -49.28
N LEU A 393 80.83 42.69 -49.48
CA LEU A 393 81.84 43.41 -50.29
C LEU A 393 81.56 43.78 -51.77
N LEU A 394 82.09 44.97 -52.11
CA LEU A 394 82.19 45.67 -53.41
C LEU A 394 80.88 46.31 -53.94
N GLY A 395 80.81 47.61 -54.26
CA GLY A 395 81.79 48.70 -54.06
C GLY A 395 81.47 49.94 -54.89
N VAL A 396 81.84 51.13 -54.36
CA VAL A 396 81.75 52.50 -54.95
C VAL A 396 80.34 53.05 -55.17
#